data_AF-A0A6N8ZAA8-F1
#
_entry.id   AF-A0A6N8ZAA8-F1
#
_cell.length_a   1.000
_cell.length_b   1.000
_cell.length_c   1.000
_cell.angle_alpha   90.00
_cell.angle_beta   90.00
_cell.angle_gamma   90.00
#
_symmetry.space_group_name_H-M   'P 1'
#
loop_
_entity.id
_entity.type
_entity.pdbx_description
1 polymer ?
#
loop_
_entity_poly.entity_id
_entity_poly.type
_entity_poly.pdbx_seq_one_letter_code
_entity_poly.pdbx_strand_id
1 'polypeptide(L)'
;MPTSKHRKHRTSKTARLPAKTIANASETPLAAPIEPHDTTPALPELAEVSGNGREIDLSAFSQRQQAALPIVAFFPTIAQAARAANVGESTLRRWLTDPAFSSCLAELRRQSANIARQKLLALTPLCVSVLADAMRDPDPAIRLRAANCALSFNLRATELENLRSDLNNLETAINSLQQTT
;
A
#
# COMPACT_ATOMS: atom_id res chain seq x y z
N MET A 1 19.69 82.45 24.32
CA MET A 1 19.92 82.30 25.77
C MET A 1 18.71 82.89 26.47
N PRO A 2 18.06 82.28 27.48
CA PRO A 2 18.38 81.05 28.24
C PRO A 2 17.29 79.95 28.11
N THR A 3 17.59 78.65 28.19
CA THR A 3 17.66 77.75 29.38
C THR A 3 16.35 77.73 30.19
N SER A 4 15.85 76.65 30.81
CA SER A 4 16.32 75.28 31.01
C SER A 4 15.21 74.56 31.79
N LYS A 5 14.95 73.30 31.41
CA LYS A 5 14.61 72.16 32.26
C LYS A 5 13.43 72.31 33.23
N HIS A 6 12.41 71.48 33.02
CA HIS A 6 11.79 70.74 34.12
C HIS A 6 11.60 69.27 33.72
N ARG A 7 12.59 68.47 34.10
CA ARG A 7 12.51 67.01 34.31
C ARG A 7 11.56 66.76 35.47
N LYS A 8 10.76 65.69 35.42
CA LYS A 8 10.06 64.92 36.49
C LYS A 8 8.79 64.31 35.87
N HIS A 9 8.41 63.04 35.97
CA HIS A 9 8.91 61.86 36.66
C HIS A 9 8.49 60.63 35.86
N ARG A 10 9.42 59.66 35.75
CA ARG A 10 9.12 58.25 35.51
C ARG A 10 8.26 57.76 36.66
N THR A 11 6.99 57.44 36.41
CA THR A 11 6.16 56.67 37.33
C THR A 11 5.80 55.34 36.69
N SER A 12 6.48 54.33 37.20
CA SER A 12 6.08 52.94 37.25
C SER A 12 4.60 52.77 37.56
N LYS A 13 3.88 52.02 36.71
CA LYS A 13 2.76 51.20 37.20
C LYS A 13 2.62 49.94 36.36
N THR A 14 3.35 48.94 36.81
CA THR A 14 2.97 47.53 36.72
C THR A 14 1.47 47.38 37.00
N ALA A 15 0.71 47.03 35.97
CA ALA A 15 -0.67 46.60 36.10
C ALA A 15 -0.92 45.43 35.12
N ARG A 16 -0.37 44.29 35.51
CA ARG A 16 -1.03 42.97 35.54
C ARG A 16 -2.11 42.76 34.47
N LEU A 17 -1.70 42.30 33.29
CA LEU A 17 -2.59 41.55 32.41
C LEU A 17 -3.08 40.29 33.15
N PRO A 18 -4.38 39.95 33.05
CA PRO A 18 -4.94 38.85 33.82
C PRO A 18 -4.35 37.52 33.38
N ALA A 19 -4.01 36.70 34.39
CA ALA A 19 -3.57 35.33 34.24
C ALA A 19 -4.55 34.56 33.36
N LYS A 20 -4.17 34.33 32.10
CA LYS A 20 -4.83 33.35 31.25
C LYS A 20 -4.39 32.00 31.78
N THR A 21 -5.28 31.38 32.54
CA THR A 21 -5.25 30.00 33.00
C THR A 21 -4.56 29.12 31.95
N ILE A 22 -3.32 28.72 32.25
CA ILE A 22 -2.69 27.60 31.55
C ILE A 22 -3.37 26.37 32.14
N ALA A 23 -4.54 26.06 31.59
CA ALA A 23 -5.21 24.80 31.85
C ALA A 23 -4.30 23.71 31.26
N ASN A 24 -3.76 22.94 32.19
CA ASN A 24 -3.00 21.73 31.99
C ASN A 24 -3.83 20.75 31.14
N ALA A 25 -3.58 20.70 29.83
CA ALA A 25 -4.07 19.65 28.96
C ALA A 25 -3.00 18.55 28.91
N SER A 26 -2.86 17.85 30.04
CA SER A 26 -2.47 16.45 30.01
C SER A 26 -3.48 15.68 29.15
N GLU A 27 -2.97 14.66 28.46
CA GLU A 27 -3.70 13.66 27.67
C GLU A 27 -3.85 13.98 26.19
N THR A 28 -2.78 13.62 25.46
CA THR A 28 -2.90 12.97 24.15
C THR A 28 -4.14 12.07 24.16
N PRO A 29 -5.11 12.22 23.24
CA PRO A 29 -6.16 11.22 23.12
C PRO A 29 -5.49 9.95 22.64
N LEU A 30 -5.34 9.01 23.58
CA LEU A 30 -5.11 7.60 23.34
C LEU A 30 -6.02 7.21 22.17
N ALA A 31 -5.41 6.67 21.11
CA ALA A 31 -6.10 6.17 19.93
C ALA A 31 -7.42 5.53 20.35
N ALA A 32 -8.52 6.07 19.82
CA ALA A 32 -9.84 5.51 20.04
C ALA A 32 -9.79 3.99 19.78
N PRO A 33 -10.43 3.16 20.62
CA PRO A 33 -10.57 1.74 20.33
C PRO A 33 -11.12 1.60 18.92
N ILE A 34 -10.35 0.95 18.03
CA ILE A 34 -10.91 0.46 16.78
C ILE A 34 -11.91 -0.61 17.22
N GLU A 35 -13.19 -0.24 17.28
CA GLU A 35 -14.30 -1.16 17.48
C GLU A 35 -14.08 -2.38 16.57
N PRO A 36 -14.27 -3.62 17.08
CA PRO A 36 -14.18 -4.81 16.26
C PRO A 36 -15.38 -4.81 15.31
N HIS A 37 -15.26 -4.13 14.17
CA HIS A 37 -16.10 -4.48 13.04
C HIS A 37 -15.76 -5.93 12.70
N ASP A 38 -16.70 -6.81 13.00
CA ASP A 38 -16.91 -8.14 12.42
C ASP A 38 -17.01 -8.04 10.89
N THR A 39 -15.99 -7.47 10.26
CA THR A 39 -15.62 -7.88 8.92
C THR A 39 -14.80 -9.13 9.13
N THR A 40 -15.48 -10.24 9.47
CA THR A 40 -15.05 -11.49 8.84
C THR A 40 -15.01 -11.11 7.37
N PRO A 41 -13.82 -10.93 6.75
CA PRO A 41 -13.80 -10.62 5.34
C PRO A 41 -14.54 -11.81 4.75
N ALA A 42 -15.64 -11.55 4.05
CA ALA A 42 -16.20 -12.57 3.16
C ALA A 42 -14.98 -13.12 2.43
N LEU A 43 -14.64 -14.39 2.71
CA LEU A 43 -13.47 -15.06 2.14
C LEU A 43 -13.45 -14.58 0.70
N PRO A 44 -12.40 -13.85 0.26
CA PRO A 44 -12.41 -13.29 -1.09
C PRO A 44 -12.82 -14.43 -1.98
N GLU A 45 -13.89 -14.25 -2.73
CA GLU A 45 -14.50 -15.28 -3.55
C GLU A 45 -13.38 -15.82 -4.44
N LEU A 46 -12.70 -16.88 -3.99
CA LEU A 46 -11.64 -17.57 -4.72
C LEU A 46 -12.28 -18.43 -5.82
N ALA A 47 -13.58 -18.22 -6.08
CA ALA A 47 -14.31 -18.81 -7.17
C ALA A 47 -13.78 -18.23 -8.49
N GLU A 48 -13.03 -19.08 -9.17
CA GLU A 48 -13.14 -19.27 -10.61
C GLU A 48 -12.66 -18.11 -11.49
N VAL A 49 -11.35 -17.85 -11.48
CA VAL A 49 -10.69 -17.35 -12.68
C VAL A 49 -9.82 -18.47 -13.25
N SER A 50 -10.46 -19.32 -14.04
CA SER A 50 -9.79 -20.21 -14.98
C SER A 50 -9.03 -19.35 -15.99
N GLY A 51 -7.72 -19.25 -15.81
CA GLY A 51 -6.86 -18.40 -16.63
C GLY A 51 -5.41 -18.55 -16.24
N ASN A 52 -4.85 -19.73 -16.49
CA ASN A 52 -3.41 -20.04 -16.46
C ASN A 52 -2.69 -19.88 -15.11
N GLY A 53 -3.33 -20.24 -14.00
CA GLY A 53 -2.67 -20.34 -12.68
C GLY A 53 -2.39 -21.80 -12.33
N ARG A 54 -1.15 -22.14 -11.94
CA ARG A 54 -0.85 -23.42 -11.31
C ARG A 54 -1.75 -23.56 -10.07
N GLU A 55 -2.66 -24.52 -10.09
CA GLU A 55 -3.49 -24.84 -8.93
C GLU A 55 -2.56 -25.14 -7.74
N ILE A 56 -2.70 -24.40 -6.65
CA ILE A 56 -1.84 -24.60 -5.48
C ILE A 56 -2.32 -25.87 -4.80
N ASP A 57 -1.51 -26.93 -4.86
CA ASP A 57 -1.80 -28.17 -4.18
C ASP A 57 -1.68 -28.00 -2.66
N LEU A 58 -2.82 -28.03 -1.98
CA LEU A 58 -2.92 -27.95 -0.52
C LEU A 58 -2.95 -29.33 0.15
N SER A 59 -3.01 -30.43 -0.62
CA SER A 59 -3.22 -31.79 -0.10
C SER A 59 -2.10 -32.26 0.83
N ALA A 60 -0.89 -31.73 0.66
CA ALA A 60 0.27 -32.00 1.51
C ALA A 60 0.15 -31.44 2.94
N PHE A 61 -0.81 -30.55 3.22
CA PHE A 61 -1.00 -29.92 4.52
C PHE A 61 -2.11 -30.58 5.34
N SER A 62 -2.03 -30.47 6.67
CA SER A 62 -3.12 -30.93 7.55
C SER A 62 -4.42 -30.16 7.30
N GLN A 63 -5.58 -30.75 7.59
CA GLN A 63 -6.90 -30.11 7.38
C GLN A 63 -7.00 -28.72 8.04
N ARG A 64 -6.38 -28.52 9.22
CA ARG A 64 -6.32 -27.22 9.89
C ARG A 64 -5.46 -26.21 9.15
N GLN A 65 -4.34 -26.64 8.57
CA GLN A 65 -3.46 -25.78 7.76
C GLN A 65 -4.10 -25.43 6.42
N GLN A 66 -4.76 -26.38 5.76
CA GLN A 66 -5.50 -26.15 4.52
C GLN A 66 -6.56 -25.05 4.69
N ALA A 67 -7.34 -25.12 5.78
CA ALA A 67 -8.33 -24.09 6.11
C ALA A 67 -7.69 -22.74 6.46
N ALA A 68 -6.54 -22.74 7.14
CA ALA A 68 -5.87 -21.52 7.58
C ALA A 68 -5.10 -20.79 6.48
N LEU A 69 -4.49 -21.51 5.53
CA LEU A 69 -3.63 -20.95 4.47
C LEU A 69 -4.27 -19.80 3.68
N PRO A 70 -5.48 -19.94 3.08
CA PRO A 70 -6.10 -18.84 2.34
C PRO A 70 -6.42 -17.64 3.22
N ILE A 71 -6.80 -17.87 4.48
CA ILE A 71 -7.08 -16.80 5.46
C ILE A 71 -5.80 -16.04 5.79
N VAL A 72 -4.73 -16.76 6.15
CA VAL A 72 -3.44 -16.18 6.52
C VAL A 72 -2.80 -15.41 5.36
N ALA A 73 -3.04 -15.84 4.12
CA ALA A 73 -2.55 -15.15 2.92
C ALA A 73 -3.10 -13.72 2.81
N PHE A 74 -4.33 -13.49 3.26
CA PHE A 74 -5.01 -12.19 3.16
C PHE A 74 -4.54 -11.17 4.21
N PHE A 75 -4.25 -11.61 5.44
CA PHE A 75 -3.94 -10.70 6.53
C PHE A 75 -2.44 -10.29 6.56
N PRO A 76 -2.14 -9.01 6.84
CA PRO A 76 -0.77 -8.49 6.87
C PRO A 76 -0.01 -8.87 8.15
N THR A 77 -0.70 -9.20 9.24
CA THR A 77 -0.08 -9.47 10.55
C THR A 77 -0.43 -10.85 11.07
N ILE A 78 0.50 -11.48 11.81
CA ILE A 78 0.31 -12.80 12.42
C ILE A 78 -0.86 -12.80 13.41
N ALA A 79 -1.01 -11.73 14.21
CA ALA A 79 -2.08 -11.63 15.20
C ALA A 79 -3.49 -11.52 14.58
N GLN A 80 -3.63 -10.83 13.45
CA GLN A 80 -4.91 -10.77 12.72
C GLN A 80 -5.19 -12.09 12.02
N ALA A 81 -4.16 -12.65 11.35
CA ALA A 81 -4.26 -13.92 10.65
C ALA A 81 -4.64 -15.08 11.59
N ALA A 82 -4.01 -15.15 12.77
CA ALA A 82 -4.27 -16.17 13.78
C ALA A 82 -5.71 -16.12 14.29
N ARG A 83 -6.19 -14.90 14.62
CA ARG A 83 -7.59 -14.69 15.04
C ARG A 83 -8.58 -15.08 13.95
N ALA A 84 -8.37 -14.60 12.72
CA ALA A 84 -9.26 -14.88 11.60
C ALA A 84 -9.27 -16.37 11.20
N ALA A 85 -8.13 -17.05 11.29
CA ALA A 85 -8.01 -18.48 11.01
C ALA A 85 -8.39 -19.37 12.22
N ASN A 86 -8.81 -18.77 13.34
CA ASN A 86 -9.14 -19.45 14.59
C ASN A 86 -8.03 -20.41 15.08
N VAL A 87 -6.78 -19.95 15.04
CA VAL A 87 -5.60 -20.68 15.52
C VAL A 87 -4.80 -19.82 16.51
N GLY A 88 -4.10 -20.46 17.44
CA GLY A 88 -3.22 -19.73 18.36
C GLY A 88 -2.02 -19.11 17.64
N GLU A 89 -1.61 -17.89 18.03
CA GLU A 89 -0.45 -17.22 17.42
C GLU A 89 0.84 -18.04 17.47
N SER A 90 1.08 -18.75 18.57
CA SER A 90 2.24 -19.66 18.71
C SER A 90 2.20 -20.80 17.70
N THR A 91 1.00 -21.30 17.38
CA THR A 91 0.79 -22.35 16.38
C THR A 91 1.07 -21.81 14.97
N LEU A 92 0.53 -20.63 14.65
CA LEU A 92 0.78 -19.99 13.35
C LEU A 92 2.26 -19.65 13.16
N ARG A 93 2.94 -19.13 14.20
CA ARG A 93 4.39 -18.88 14.17
C ARG A 93 5.17 -20.16 13.89
N ARG A 94 4.81 -21.27 14.53
CA ARG A 94 5.44 -22.58 14.28
C ARG A 94 5.26 -23.04 12.84
N TRP A 95 4.06 -22.88 12.27
CA TRP A 95 3.81 -23.22 10.86
C TRP A 95 4.60 -22.34 9.89
N LEU A 96 4.75 -21.04 10.18
CA LEU A 96 5.53 -20.14 9.35
C LEU A 96 7.03 -20.47 9.32
N THR A 97 7.54 -21.19 10.32
CA THR A 97 8.93 -21.69 10.33
C THR A 97 9.12 -22.90 9.40
N ASP A 98 8.05 -23.62 9.05
CA ASP A 98 8.10 -24.72 8.09
C ASP A 98 8.27 -24.17 6.66
N PRO A 99 9.36 -24.52 5.94
CA PRO A 99 9.61 -24.06 4.58
C PRO A 99 8.48 -24.40 3.61
N ALA A 100 7.82 -25.56 3.77
CA ALA A 100 6.75 -25.99 2.87
C ALA A 100 5.52 -25.07 3.02
N PHE A 101 5.12 -24.81 4.26
CA PHE A 101 3.99 -23.93 4.57
C PHE A 101 4.27 -22.49 4.15
N SER A 102 5.46 -21.98 4.45
CA SER A 102 5.89 -20.62 4.07
C SER A 102 5.93 -20.42 2.56
N SER A 103 6.44 -21.40 1.81
CA SER A 103 6.46 -21.40 0.35
C SER A 103 5.05 -21.38 -0.24
N CYS A 104 4.16 -22.26 0.25
CA CYS A 104 2.76 -22.29 -0.17
C CYS A 104 2.04 -20.96 0.11
N LEU A 105 2.26 -20.38 1.29
CA LEU A 105 1.70 -19.08 1.66
C LEU A 105 2.22 -17.95 0.76
N ALA A 106 3.51 -17.96 0.43
CA ALA A 106 4.09 -16.98 -0.49
C ALA A 106 3.47 -17.10 -1.89
N GLU A 107 3.21 -18.31 -2.36
CA GLU A 107 2.56 -18.54 -3.65
C GLU A 107 1.10 -18.08 -3.66
N LEU A 108 0.33 -18.38 -2.61
CA LEU A 108 -1.05 -17.86 -2.44
C LEU A 108 -1.09 -16.33 -2.48
N ARG A 109 -0.12 -15.67 -1.84
CA ARG A 109 0.01 -14.21 -1.87
C ARG A 109 0.35 -13.69 -3.26
N ARG A 110 1.25 -14.36 -3.99
CA ARG A 110 1.58 -14.00 -5.37
C ARG A 110 0.36 -14.13 -6.28
N GLN A 111 -0.41 -15.20 -6.16
CA GLN A 111 -1.63 -15.40 -6.94
C GLN A 111 -2.66 -14.30 -6.65
N SER A 112 -2.92 -14.02 -5.38
CA SER A 112 -3.80 -12.92 -4.96
C SER A 112 -3.34 -11.57 -5.52
N ALA A 113 -2.04 -11.28 -5.44
CA ALA A 113 -1.46 -10.05 -5.98
C ALA A 113 -1.57 -9.98 -7.51
N ASN A 114 -1.42 -11.11 -8.22
CA ASN A 114 -1.59 -11.18 -9.66
C ASN A 114 -3.04 -10.89 -10.06
N ILE A 115 -4.03 -11.43 -9.34
CA ILE A 115 -5.46 -11.15 -9.56
C ILE A 115 -5.73 -9.65 -9.35
N ALA A 116 -5.24 -9.07 -8.26
CA ALA A 116 -5.39 -7.63 -7.99
C ALA A 116 -4.75 -6.79 -9.11
N ARG A 117 -3.57 -7.19 -9.60
CA ARG A 117 -2.90 -6.53 -10.74
C ARG A 117 -3.73 -6.64 -12.01
N GLN A 118 -4.31 -7.80 -12.32
CA GLN A 118 -5.18 -7.98 -13.49
C GLN A 118 -6.42 -7.07 -13.41
N LYS A 119 -7.05 -6.99 -12.24
CA LYS A 119 -8.18 -6.07 -12.01
C LYS A 119 -7.76 -4.62 -12.21
N LEU A 120 -6.59 -4.22 -11.71
CA LEU A 120 -6.05 -2.88 -11.95
C LEU A 120 -5.77 -2.62 -13.43
N LEU A 121 -5.17 -3.57 -14.13
CA LEU A 121 -4.91 -3.47 -15.57
C LEU A 121 -6.21 -3.30 -16.36
N ALA A 122 -7.28 -3.99 -15.98
CA ALA A 122 -8.59 -3.84 -16.60
C ALA A 122 -9.20 -2.43 -16.42
N LEU A 123 -8.79 -1.67 -15.39
CA LEU A 123 -9.22 -0.27 -15.19
C LEU A 123 -8.42 0.73 -16.03
N THR A 124 -7.31 0.32 -16.66
CA THR A 124 -6.44 1.23 -17.43
C THR A 124 -7.17 2.06 -18.49
N PRO A 125 -8.11 1.52 -19.30
CA PRO A 125 -8.85 2.31 -20.29
C PRO A 125 -9.65 3.46 -19.66
N LEU A 126 -10.24 3.23 -18.49
CA LEU A 126 -10.97 4.27 -17.74
C LEU A 126 -10.00 5.34 -17.22
N CYS A 127 -8.82 4.95 -16.73
CA CYS A 127 -7.81 5.92 -16.33
C CYS A 127 -7.36 6.81 -17.50
N VAL A 128 -7.25 6.23 -18.71
CA VAL A 128 -6.92 6.99 -19.93
C VAL A 128 -8.03 7.97 -20.29
N SER A 129 -9.31 7.60 -20.18
CA SER A 129 -10.41 8.54 -20.44
C SER A 129 -10.42 9.69 -19.43
N VAL A 130 -10.20 9.40 -18.15
CA VAL A 130 -10.09 10.44 -17.10
C VAL A 130 -8.92 11.40 -17.39
N LEU A 131 -7.77 10.89 -17.84
CA LEU A 131 -6.66 11.74 -18.25
C LEU A 131 -7.00 12.61 -19.46
N ALA A 132 -7.69 12.05 -20.46
CA ALA A 132 -8.11 12.79 -21.64
C ALA A 132 -9.09 13.92 -21.30
N ASP A 133 -10.01 13.69 -20.36
CA ASP A 133 -10.94 14.72 -19.87
C ASP A 133 -10.19 15.79 -19.07
N ALA A 134 -9.26 15.40 -18.20
CA ALA A 134 -8.43 16.34 -17.44
C ALA A 134 -7.54 17.23 -18.34
N MET A 135 -7.15 16.76 -19.53
CA MET A 135 -6.45 17.58 -20.53
C MET A 135 -7.34 18.65 -21.17
N ARG A 136 -8.66 18.57 -21.02
CA ARG A 136 -9.65 19.56 -21.50
C ARG A 136 -10.18 20.46 -20.39
N ASP A 137 -9.71 20.27 -19.16
CA ASP A 137 -10.15 21.05 -17.99
C ASP A 137 -9.88 22.56 -18.17
N PRO A 138 -10.77 23.48 -17.74
CA PRO A 138 -10.52 24.91 -17.86
C PRO A 138 -9.31 25.39 -17.04
N ASP A 139 -8.95 24.72 -15.94
CA ASP A 139 -7.79 25.05 -15.12
C ASP A 139 -6.47 24.66 -15.82
N PRO A 140 -5.61 25.63 -16.20
CA PRO A 140 -4.31 25.35 -16.78
C PRO A 140 -3.43 24.43 -15.93
N ALA A 141 -3.53 24.49 -14.61
CA ALA A 141 -2.74 23.67 -13.71
C ALA A 141 -3.19 22.20 -13.72
N ILE A 142 -4.48 21.92 -13.89
CA ILE A 142 -5.00 20.55 -14.05
C ILE A 142 -4.56 19.99 -15.41
N ARG A 143 -4.74 20.75 -16.50
CA ARG A 143 -4.32 20.32 -17.84
C ARG A 143 -2.83 19.99 -17.92
N LEU A 144 -1.98 20.87 -17.40
CA LEU A 144 -0.52 20.67 -17.43
C LEU A 144 -0.11 19.42 -16.64
N ARG A 145 -0.74 19.17 -15.48
CA ARG A 145 -0.49 17.96 -14.69
C ARG A 145 -0.95 16.69 -15.43
N ALA A 146 -2.12 16.72 -16.07
CA ALA A 146 -2.62 15.60 -16.87
C ALA A 146 -1.69 15.28 -18.04
N ALA A 147 -1.25 16.31 -18.79
CA ALA A 147 -0.29 16.16 -19.88
C ALA A 147 1.04 15.57 -19.40
N ASN A 148 1.61 16.10 -18.32
CA ASN A 148 2.86 15.58 -17.74
C ASN A 148 2.72 14.13 -17.26
N CYS A 149 1.57 13.78 -16.66
CA CYS A 149 1.29 12.42 -16.22
C CYS A 149 1.26 11.44 -17.41
N ALA A 150 0.55 11.80 -18.48
CA ALA A 150 0.45 10.97 -19.68
C ALA A 150 1.81 10.78 -20.37
N LEU A 151 2.59 11.86 -20.54
CA LEU A 151 3.93 11.80 -21.13
C LEU A 151 4.89 10.96 -20.29
N SER A 152 4.87 11.14 -18.96
CA SER A 152 5.71 10.36 -18.04
C SER A 152 5.36 8.87 -18.06
N PHE A 153 4.06 8.53 -18.16
CA PHE A 153 3.62 7.15 -18.27
C PHE A 153 4.04 6.53 -19.61
N ASN A 154 3.85 7.25 -20.72
CA ASN A 154 4.24 6.78 -22.04
C ASN A 154 5.74 6.54 -22.17
N LEU A 155 6.58 7.43 -21.62
CA LEU A 155 8.03 7.24 -21.60
C LEU A 155 8.41 5.95 -20.87
N ARG A 156 7.89 5.74 -19.65
CA ARG A 156 8.16 4.53 -18.86
C ARG A 156 7.66 3.26 -19.54
N ALA A 157 6.48 3.32 -20.16
CA ALA A 157 5.92 2.18 -20.90
C ALA A 157 6.82 1.81 -22.10
N THR A 158 7.34 2.81 -22.82
CA THR A 158 8.26 2.61 -23.94
C THR A 158 9.60 2.04 -23.47
N GLU A 159 10.16 2.57 -22.38
CA GLU A 159 11.39 2.05 -21.77
C GLU A 159 11.24 0.58 -21.35
N LEU A 160 10.11 0.22 -20.73
CA LEU A 160 9.83 -1.17 -20.34
C LEU A 160 9.68 -2.10 -21.55
N GLU A 161 9.07 -1.64 -22.63
CA GLU A 161 8.94 -2.43 -23.86
C GLU A 161 10.32 -2.66 -24.53
N ASN A 162 11.15 -1.62 -24.59
CA ASN A 162 12.51 -1.73 -25.11
C ASN A 162 13.34 -2.73 -24.28
N LEU A 163 13.30 -2.61 -22.95
CA LEU A 163 13.99 -3.55 -22.07
C LEU A 163 13.50 -5.00 -22.27
N ARG A 164 12.20 -5.19 -22.46
CA ARG A 164 11.62 -6.52 -22.73
C ARG A 164 12.10 -7.08 -24.07
N SER A 165 12.13 -6.24 -25.11
CA SER A 165 12.66 -6.61 -26.42
C SER A 165 14.13 -7.02 -26.32
N ASP A 166 14.95 -6.26 -25.60
CA ASP A 166 16.36 -6.54 -25.40
C ASP A 166 16.58 -7.86 -24.64
N LEU A 167 15.78 -8.13 -23.61
CA LEU A 167 15.80 -9.40 -22.89
C LEU A 167 15.47 -10.59 -23.80
N ASN A 168 14.43 -10.48 -24.63
CA ASN A 168 14.05 -11.55 -25.57
C ASN A 168 15.17 -11.81 -26.61
N ASN A 169 15.84 -10.74 -27.08
CA ASN A 169 16.97 -10.86 -28.00
C ASN A 169 18.14 -11.59 -27.35
N LEU A 170 18.44 -11.28 -26.08
CA LEU A 170 19.48 -11.95 -25.31
C LEU A 170 19.15 -13.42 -25.06
N GLU A 171 17.91 -13.74 -24.65
CA GLU A 171 17.46 -15.12 -24.49
C GLU A 171 17.60 -15.93 -25.79
N THR A 172 17.25 -15.32 -26.92
CA THR A 172 17.38 -15.94 -28.24
C THR A 172 18.84 -16.19 -28.61
N ALA A 173 19.73 -15.21 -28.37
CA ALA A 173 21.16 -15.36 -28.64
C ALA A 173 21.78 -16.47 -27.79
N ILE A 174 21.49 -16.53 -26.48
CA ILE A 174 21.98 -17.58 -25.58
C ILE A 174 21.50 -18.96 -26.04
N ASN A 175 20.21 -19.09 -26.35
CA ASN A 175 19.65 -20.36 -26.82
C ASN A 175 20.32 -20.83 -28.12
N SER A 176 20.64 -19.92 -29.05
CA SER A 176 21.32 -20.26 -30.29
C SER A 176 22.75 -20.78 -30.07
N LEU A 177 23.49 -20.24 -29.09
CA LEU A 177 24.84 -20.69 -28.74
C LEU A 177 24.86 -22.04 -28.04
N GLN A 178 23.83 -22.33 -27.23
CA GLN A 178 23.69 -23.63 -26.56
C GLN A 178 23.31 -24.76 -27.53
N GLN A 179 22.72 -24.46 -28.68
CA GLN A 179 22.37 -25.46 -29.71
C GLN A 179 23.54 -25.83 -30.62
N THR A 180 24.60 -25.01 -30.67
CA THR A 180 25.80 -25.27 -31.48
C THR A 180 26.87 -26.11 -30.77
N THR A 181 26.66 -26.48 -29.50
CA THR A 181 27.58 -27.26 -28.67
C THR A 181 27.00 -28.65 -28.40
#